data_AF-A0A328ZAU6-F1
#
_entry.id   AF-A0A328ZAU6-F1
#
_cell.length_a   1.000
_cell.length_b   1.000
_cell.length_c   1.000
_cell.angle_alpha   90.00
_cell.angle_beta   90.00
_cell.angle_gamma   90.00
#
_symmetry.space_group_name_H-M   'P 1'
#
loop_
_entity.id
_entity.type
_entity.pdbx_description
1 polymer ?
#
loop_
_entity_poly.entity_id
_entity_poly.type
_entity_poly.pdbx_seq_one_letter_code
_entity_poly.pdbx_strand_id
1 'polypeptide(L)' 'MPPSSSARAGSTLTLWTPEDQEFWGTECQAIARLNLWIPAPALCLGFAVQDPTTRDPKTLLLASLCALRRARRASPLRRH' A
#
# COMPACT_ATOMS: atom_id res chain seq x y z
N MET A 1 2.45 -18.27 -38.60
CA MET A 1 1.53 -18.61 -37.49
C MET A 1 2.19 -18.14 -36.21
N PRO A 2 1.66 -17.11 -35.51
CA PRO A 2 2.23 -16.66 -34.25
C PRO A 2 1.84 -17.61 -33.11
N PRO A 3 2.71 -17.81 -32.10
CA PRO A 3 2.39 -18.58 -30.91
C PRO A 3 1.39 -17.82 -30.04
N SER A 4 0.30 -18.48 -29.66
CA SER A 4 -0.68 -17.97 -28.70
C SER A 4 -0.06 -17.95 -27.30
N SER A 5 0.35 -16.77 -26.82
CA SER A 5 0.72 -16.57 -25.42
C SER A 5 -0.49 -16.78 -24.53
N SER A 6 -0.47 -17.83 -23.70
CA SER A 6 -1.44 -18.04 -22.63
C SER A 6 -1.31 -16.91 -21.62
N ALA A 7 -2.21 -15.93 -21.69
CA ALA A 7 -2.40 -14.97 -20.62
C ALA A 7 -2.87 -15.76 -19.39
N ARG A 8 -2.08 -15.77 -18.31
CA ARG A 8 -2.52 -16.35 -17.04
C ARG A 8 -3.77 -15.63 -16.59
N ALA A 9 -4.91 -16.31 -16.61
CA ALA A 9 -6.12 -15.82 -15.98
C ALA A 9 -5.85 -15.72 -14.47
N GLY A 10 -6.03 -14.53 -13.90
CA GLY A 10 -6.01 -14.36 -12.44
C GLY A 10 -7.16 -15.16 -11.83
N SER A 11 -6.88 -15.97 -10.82
CA SER A 11 -7.90 -16.73 -10.09
C SER A 11 -8.60 -15.82 -9.09
N THR A 12 -9.87 -15.51 -9.33
CA THR A 12 -10.73 -14.88 -8.32
C THR A 12 -11.01 -15.90 -7.21
N LEU A 13 -10.75 -15.53 -5.96
CA LEU A 13 -11.05 -16.38 -4.81
C LEU A 13 -12.57 -16.43 -4.60
N THR A 14 -13.19 -17.57 -4.88
CA THR A 14 -14.64 -17.80 -4.70
C THR A 14 -15.03 -18.19 -3.28
N LEU A 15 -14.07 -18.67 -2.48
CA LEU A 15 -14.29 -19.10 -1.11
C LEU A 15 -13.23 -18.46 -0.20
N TRP A 16 -13.67 -17.76 0.84
CA TRP A 16 -12.81 -17.03 1.78
C TRP A 16 -13.17 -17.43 3.21
N THR A 17 -12.36 -18.30 3.82
CA THR A 17 -12.53 -18.83 5.18
C THR A 17 -11.28 -18.57 6.03
N PRO A 18 -11.08 -17.33 6.49
CA PRO A 18 -9.88 -16.94 7.23
C PRO A 18 -9.77 -17.58 8.63
N GLU A 19 -10.84 -18.22 9.14
CA GLU A 19 -10.82 -18.90 10.44
C GLU A 19 -10.06 -20.24 10.42
N ASP A 20 -9.88 -20.86 9.25
CA ASP A 20 -9.16 -22.12 9.11
C ASP A 20 -7.63 -21.89 9.10
N GLN A 21 -6.92 -22.51 10.05
CA GLN A 21 -5.47 -22.29 10.19
C GLN A 21 -4.63 -22.90 9.07
N GLU A 22 -5.05 -24.02 8.47
CA GLU A 22 -4.32 -24.62 7.35
C GLU A 22 -4.46 -23.76 6.09
N PHE A 23 -5.68 -23.26 5.82
CA PHE A 23 -5.92 -22.35 4.71
C PHE A 23 -5.19 -21.01 4.91
N TRP A 24 -5.11 -20.52 6.16
CA TRP A 24 -4.40 -19.29 6.46
C TRP A 24 -2.90 -19.35 6.14
N GLY A 25 -2.23 -20.41 6.60
CA GLY A 25 -0.79 -20.60 6.40
C GLY A 25 -0.39 -20.86 4.95
N THR A 26 -1.31 -21.40 4.15
CA THR A 26 -1.02 -21.79 2.76
C THR A 26 -1.26 -20.65 1.78
N GLU A 27 -2.40 -19.94 1.89
CA GLU A 27 -2.85 -19.03 0.83
C GLU A 27 -3.26 -17.64 1.36
N CYS A 28 -4.09 -17.55 2.41
CA CYS A 28 -4.59 -16.25 2.88
C CYS A 28 -3.49 -15.31 3.39
N GLN A 29 -2.42 -15.82 4.01
CA GLN A 29 -1.35 -14.97 4.52
C GLN A 29 -0.65 -14.18 3.40
N ALA A 30 -0.41 -14.81 2.25
CA ALA A 30 0.21 -14.16 1.11
C ALA A 30 -0.72 -13.09 0.51
N ILE A 31 -2.00 -13.43 0.36
CA ILE A 31 -3.04 -12.53 -0.15
C ILE A 31 -3.22 -11.32 0.79
N ALA A 32 -3.25 -11.54 2.10
CA ALA A 32 -3.37 -10.48 3.10
C ALA A 32 -2.15 -9.54 3.08
N ARG A 33 -0.93 -10.05 2.91
CA ARG A 33 0.29 -9.23 2.80
C ARG A 33 0.26 -8.35 1.55
N LEU A 34 -0.19 -8.89 0.42
CA LEU A 34 -0.35 -8.11 -0.82
C LEU A 34 -1.44 -7.04 -0.66
N ASN A 35 -2.57 -7.40 -0.07
CA ASN A 35 -3.68 -6.48 0.17
C ASN A 35 -3.30 -5.35 1.15
N LEU A 36 -2.36 -5.60 2.06
CA LEU A 36 -1.83 -4.56 2.95
C LEU A 36 -0.75 -3.71 2.28
N TRP A 37 0.11 -4.33 1.46
CA TRP A 37 1.29 -3.67 0.88
C TRP A 37 0.99 -2.82 -0.35
N ILE A 38 0.02 -3.19 -1.18
CA ILE A 38 -0.33 -2.46 -2.43
C ILE A 38 -0.96 -1.08 -2.17
N PRO A 39 -1.93 -0.91 -1.24
CA PRO A 39 -2.55 0.38 -1.03
C PRO A 39 -1.62 1.40 -0.36
N ALA A 40 -0.63 0.97 0.43
CA ALA A 40 0.30 1.87 1.11
C ALA A 40 1.07 2.82 0.15
N PRO A 41 1.80 2.33 -0.88
CA PRO A 41 2.48 3.19 -1.84
C PRO A 41 1.51 3.93 -2.76
N ALA A 42 0.34 3.37 -3.07
CA ALA A 42 -0.67 4.03 -3.90
C ALA A 42 -1.26 5.25 -3.20
N LEU A 43 -1.53 5.15 -1.90
CA LEU A 43 -1.97 6.28 -1.07
C LEU A 43 -0.87 7.35 -0.99
N CYS A 44 0.38 6.95 -0.75
CA CYS A 44 1.52 7.87 -0.77
C CYS A 44 1.66 8.60 -2.12
N LEU A 45 1.49 7.90 -3.24
CA LEU A 45 1.55 8.49 -4.58
C LEU A 45 0.36 9.41 -4.86
N GLY A 46 -0.84 9.05 -4.38
CA GLY A 46 -2.02 9.92 -4.46
C GLY A 46 -1.80 11.26 -3.78
N PHE A 47 -1.25 11.27 -2.57
CA PHE A 47 -0.83 12.52 -1.91
C PHE A 47 0.23 13.28 -2.71
N ALA A 48 1.22 12.59 -3.28
CA ALA A 48 2.29 13.24 -4.06
C ALA A 48 1.80 13.88 -5.38
N VAL A 49 0.77 13.31 -6.02
CA VAL A 49 0.22 13.80 -7.30
C VAL A 49 -0.79 14.92 -7.11
N GLN A 50 -1.52 14.93 -5.98
CA GLN A 50 -2.56 15.93 -5.73
C GLN A 50 -2.02 17.32 -5.36
N ASP A 51 -0.71 17.47 -5.13
CA ASP A 51 -0.03 18.74 -4.80
C ASP A 51 0.63 19.38 -6.04
N PRO A 52 -0.07 20.23 -6.83
CA PRO A 52 0.48 20.86 -8.03
C PRO A 52 1.44 22.05 -7.78
N THR A 53 1.81 22.36 -6.53
CA THR A 53 2.40 23.66 -6.16
C THR A 53 3.93 23.72 -6.03
N THR A 54 4.69 22.67 -6.32
CA THR A 54 6.16 22.74 -6.20
C THR A 54 6.91 21.91 -7.24
N ARG A 55 7.25 22.54 -8.37
CA ARG A 55 8.10 21.98 -9.44
C ARG A 55 9.59 21.85 -9.06
N ASP A 56 9.96 22.28 -7.85
CA ASP A 56 11.33 22.16 -7.33
C ASP A 56 11.45 20.97 -6.35
N PRO A 57 12.31 19.97 -6.64
CA PRO A 57 12.44 18.76 -5.81
C PRO A 57 12.92 19.04 -4.38
N LYS A 58 13.57 20.18 -4.13
CA LYS A 58 14.00 20.60 -2.78
C LYS A 58 12.84 20.98 -1.87
N THR A 59 11.81 21.60 -2.42
CA THR A 59 10.66 22.11 -1.67
C THR A 59 9.70 20.98 -1.31
N LEU A 60 9.60 19.95 -2.17
CA LEU A 60 8.93 18.67 -1.85
C LEU A 60 9.59 17.98 -0.66
N LEU A 61 10.93 17.87 -0.63
CA LEU A 61 11.64 17.26 0.50
C LEU A 61 11.35 18.02 1.81
N LEU A 62 11.36 19.36 1.79
CA LEU A 62 11.02 20.19 2.96
C LEU A 62 9.56 20.04 3.39
N ALA A 63 8.61 20.04 2.46
CA ALA A 63 7.19 19.85 2.75
C ALA A 63 6.90 18.45 3.31
N SER A 64 7.48 17.40 2.73
CA SER A 64 7.37 16.02 3.22
C SER A 64 7.99 15.86 4.60
N LEU A 65 9.15 16.46 4.88
CA LEU A 65 9.76 16.46 6.22
C LEU A 65 8.90 17.21 7.25
N CYS A 66 8.26 18.32 6.86
CA CYS A 66 7.31 19.04 7.70
C CYS A 66 6.03 18.22 7.96
N ALA A 67 5.47 17.57 6.94
CA ALA A 67 4.32 16.69 7.06
C ALA A 67 4.63 15.46 7.92
N LEU A 68 5.80 14.83 7.75
CA LEU A 68 6.26 13.71 8.57
C LEU A 68 6.57 14.13 10.02
N ARG A 69 7.12 15.33 10.25
CA ARG A 69 7.27 15.90 11.59
C ARG A 69 5.90 16.14 12.25
N ARG A 70 4.91 16.57 11.48
CA ARG A 70 3.53 16.77 11.96
C ARG A 70 2.84 15.45 12.27
N ALA A 71 3.03 14.42 11.45
CA ALA A 71 2.54 13.07 11.69
C ALA A 71 3.20 12.42 12.91
N ARG A 72 4.50 12.66 13.15
CA ARG A 72 5.19 12.20 14.37
C ARG A 72 4.77 12.93 15.66
N ARG A 73 4.05 14.05 15.56
CA ARG A 73 3.50 14.79 16.72
C ARG A 73 2.08 14.35 17.09
N ALA A 74 1.45 13.52 16.26
CA ALA A 74 0.14 12.94 16.52
C ALA A 74 0.22 11.57 17.22
N SER A 75 1.34 11.24 17.88
CA SER A 75 1.39 10.15 18.86
C SER A 75 0.80 10.68 20.18
N PRO A 76 -0.41 10.30 20.59
CA PRO A 76 -1.04 10.81 21.80
C PRO A 76 -0.64 9.91 22.98
N LEU A 77 0.65 9.75 23.29
CA LEU A 77 1.07 8.99 24.46
C LEU A 77 2.39 9.50 25.04
N ARG A 78 2.30 10.56 25.84
CA ARG A 78 2.75 10.52 27.23
C ARG A 78 2.24 11.76 27.97
N ARG A 79 1.27 11.51 28.83
CA ARG A 79 1.02 12.34 30.01
C ARG A 79 2.32 12.42 30.81
N HIS A 80 2.74 13.63 31.15
CA HIS A 80 3.13 14.01 32.50
C HIS A 80 2.99 15.52 32.62
#